data_AF-G4KMK4-F1
#
_entry.id   AF-G4KMK4-F1
#
_cell.length_a   1.000
_cell.length_b   1.000
_cell.length_c   1.000
_cell.angle_alpha   90.00
_cell.angle_beta   90.00
_cell.angle_gamma   90.00
#
_symmetry.space_group_name_H-M   'P 1'
#
loop_
_entity.id
_entity.type
_entity.pdbx_description
1 polymer ?
#
loop_
_entity_poly.entity_id
_entity_poly.type
_entity_poly.pdbx_seq_one_letter_code
_entity_poly.pdbx_strand_id
1 'polypeptide(L)'
;MLEIAEHNKGDDYFTEKMIDVLNLVANAHQYFVLSNAEGKRRLIKTVFSIKLTGNKLDFMLHSPFDAFVKLSKIEKWLPGPDSNQRPNG
;
A
#
# COMPACT_ATOMS: atom_id res chain seq x y z
N MET A 1 -18.94 7.84 22.60
CA MET A 1 -19.60 6.67 21.97
C MET A 1 -19.70 6.80 20.45
N LEU A 2 -20.08 7.97 19.91
CA LEU A 2 -20.11 8.20 18.45
C LEU A 2 -18.73 8.10 17.79
N GLU A 3 -17.73 8.75 18.39
CA GLU A 3 -16.34 8.78 17.90
C GLU A 3 -15.68 7.39 17.82
N ILE A 4 -15.89 6.54 18.83
CA ILE A 4 -15.40 5.15 18.84
C ILE A 4 -16.04 4.34 17.69
N ALA A 5 -17.33 4.54 17.42
CA ALA A 5 -18.02 3.85 16.34
C ALA A 5 -17.54 4.31 14.94
N GLU A 6 -17.22 5.59 14.78
CA GLU A 6 -16.63 6.11 13.54
C GLU A 6 -15.20 5.62 13.32
N HIS A 7 -14.39 5.54 14.38
CA HIS A 7 -13.05 4.94 14.31
C HIS A 7 -13.10 3.46 13.94
N ASN A 8 -13.99 2.68 14.57
CA ASN A 8 -14.16 1.27 14.22
C ASN A 8 -14.54 1.07 12.75
N LYS A 9 -15.42 1.92 12.21
CA LYS A 9 -15.80 1.87 10.79
C LYS A 9 -14.63 2.19 9.86
N GLY A 10 -13.75 3.10 10.26
CA GLY A 10 -12.51 3.40 9.53
C GLY A 10 -11.55 2.21 9.49
N ASP A 11 -11.37 1.54 10.63
CA ASP A 11 -10.50 0.37 10.77
C ASP A 11 -11.03 -0.84 10.00
N ASP A 12 -12.35 -1.07 10.01
CA ASP A 12 -13.00 -2.13 9.23
C ASP A 12 -12.77 -1.89 7.73
N TYR A 13 -13.01 -0.66 7.25
CA TYR A 13 -12.80 -0.30 5.85
C TYR A 13 -11.33 -0.42 5.42
N PHE A 14 -10.40 -0.02 6.29
CA PHE A 14 -8.98 -0.20 6.06
C PHE A 14 -8.62 -1.69 5.92
N THR A 15 -9.13 -2.53 6.83
CA THR A 15 -8.89 -3.97 6.85
C THR A 15 -9.42 -4.64 5.59
N GLU A 16 -10.66 -4.33 5.19
CA GLU A 16 -11.24 -4.82 3.93
C GLU A 16 -10.40 -4.45 2.72
N LYS A 17 -9.98 -3.18 2.62
CA LYS A 17 -9.15 -2.72 1.49
C LYS A 17 -7.77 -3.35 1.49
N MET A 18 -7.18 -3.60 2.66
CA MET A 18 -5.91 -4.33 2.75
C MET A 18 -6.06 -5.78 2.31
N ILE A 19 -7.15 -6.46 2.67
CA ILE A 19 -7.46 -7.81 2.19
C ILE A 19 -7.63 -7.81 0.67
N ASP A 20 -8.34 -6.82 0.10
CA ASP A 20 -8.49 -6.67 -1.36
C ASP A 20 -7.12 -6.55 -2.06
N VAL A 21 -6.21 -5.72 -1.52
CA VAL A 21 -4.86 -5.54 -2.06
C VAL A 21 -4.03 -6.82 -1.93
N LEU A 22 -4.09 -7.49 -0.78
CA LEU A 22 -3.40 -8.77 -0.54
C LEU A 22 -3.86 -9.84 -1.53
N ASN A 23 -5.17 -9.98 -1.73
CA ASN A 23 -5.74 -10.92 -2.70
C ASN A 23 -5.33 -10.56 -4.14
N LEU A 24 -5.31 -9.27 -4.48
CA LEU A 24 -4.84 -8.81 -5.79
C LEU A 24 -3.37 -9.17 -6.01
N VAL A 25 -2.51 -8.97 -5.00
CA VAL A 25 -1.07 -9.28 -5.06
C VAL A 25 -0.84 -10.79 -5.13
N ALA A 26 -1.52 -11.57 -4.29
CA ALA A 26 -1.40 -13.03 -4.26
C ALA A 26 -1.76 -13.68 -5.61
N ASN A 27 -2.74 -13.11 -6.31
CA ASN A 27 -3.19 -13.60 -7.61
C ASN A 27 -2.65 -12.77 -8.79
N ALA A 28 -1.74 -11.81 -8.55
CA ALA A 28 -1.30 -10.85 -9.56
C ALA A 28 -0.72 -11.53 -10.79
N HIS A 29 0.06 -12.59 -10.60
CA HIS A 29 0.64 -13.35 -11.71
C HIS A 29 -0.45 -13.98 -12.59
N GLN A 30 -1.43 -14.65 -11.97
CA GLN A 30 -2.54 -15.25 -12.69
C GLN A 30 -3.38 -14.20 -13.42
N TYR A 31 -3.71 -13.08 -12.76
CA TYR A 31 -4.43 -11.97 -13.40
C TYR A 31 -3.64 -11.34 -14.53
N PHE A 32 -2.32 -11.25 -14.41
CA PHE A 32 -1.47 -10.73 -15.48
C PHE A 32 -1.47 -11.67 -16.69
N VAL A 33 -1.29 -12.97 -16.48
CA VAL A 33 -1.23 -13.97 -17.58
C VAL A 33 -2.57 -14.07 -18.31
N LEU A 34 -3.68 -14.10 -17.58
CA LEU A 34 -5.02 -14.30 -18.14
C LEU A 34 -5.68 -13.01 -18.67
N SER A 35 -5.08 -11.83 -18.43
CA SER A 35 -5.68 -10.56 -18.86
C SER A 35 -5.24 -10.12 -20.26
N ASN A 36 -6.11 -9.32 -20.86
CA ASN A 36 -5.80 -8.59 -22.08
C ASN A 36 -4.80 -7.44 -21.82
N ALA A 37 -4.33 -6.79 -22.88
CA ALA A 37 -3.32 -5.73 -22.78
C ALA A 37 -3.74 -4.57 -21.84
N GLU A 38 -5.04 -4.23 -21.81
CA GLU A 38 -5.56 -3.19 -20.92
C GLU A 38 -5.56 -3.63 -19.45
N GLY A 39 -5.90 -4.89 -19.15
CA GLY A 39 -5.81 -5.43 -17.80
C GLY A 39 -4.37 -5.46 -17.27
N LYS A 40 -3.42 -5.87 -18.12
CA LYS A 40 -1.98 -5.81 -17.82
C LYS A 40 -1.52 -4.38 -17.53
N ARG A 41 -1.93 -3.43 -18.38
CA ARG A 41 -1.60 -2.00 -18.22
C ARG A 41 -2.19 -1.44 -16.92
N ARG A 42 -3.42 -1.82 -16.55
CA ARG A 42 -4.06 -1.39 -15.30
C ARG A 42 -3.28 -1.90 -14.09
N LEU A 43 -2.94 -3.20 -14.05
CA LEU A 43 -2.15 -3.80 -12.97
C LEU A 43 -0.79 -3.10 -12.81
N ILE A 44 -0.09 -2.88 -13.92
CA ILE A 44 1.20 -2.18 -13.90
C ILE A 44 1.03 -0.76 -13.36
N LYS A 45 0.02 0.00 -13.81
CA LYS A 45 -0.25 1.37 -13.33
C LYS A 45 -0.69 1.44 -11.87
N THR A 46 -1.31 0.38 -11.34
CA THR A 46 -1.68 0.32 -9.92
C THR A 46 -0.42 0.29 -9.03
N VAL A 47 0.61 -0.43 -9.45
CA VAL A 47 1.83 -0.62 -8.65
C VAL A 47 2.90 0.43 -8.97
N PHE A 48 3.03 0.80 -10.24
CA PHE A 48 4.11 1.65 -10.73
C PHE A 48 3.62 2.94 -11.39
N SER A 49 4.29 4.04 -11.05
CA SER A 49 4.31 5.24 -11.86
C SER A 49 5.43 5.11 -12.88
N ILE A 50 5.08 5.11 -14.16
CA ILE A 50 6.02 4.88 -15.27
C ILE A 50 6.11 6.14 -16.13
N LYS A 51 7.33 6.57 -16.44
CA LYS A 51 7.62 7.68 -17.34
C LYS A 51 8.70 7.27 -18.33
N LEU A 52 8.54 7.70 -19.58
CA LEU A 52 9.55 7.51 -20.61
C LEU A 52 10.41 8.79 -20.67
N THR A 53 11.69 8.67 -20.35
CA THR A 53 12.66 9.76 -20.39
C THR A 53 13.65 9.49 -21.51
N GLY A 54 13.36 10.02 -22.71
CA GLY A 54 14.11 9.69 -23.93
C GLY A 54 14.00 8.19 -24.25
N ASN A 55 15.15 7.49 -24.23
CA ASN A 55 15.21 6.04 -24.48
C ASN A 55 15.24 5.20 -23.19
N LYS A 56 15.02 5.81 -22.03
CA LYS A 56 14.97 5.11 -20.74
C LYS A 56 13.55 5.09 -20.18
N LEU A 57 13.20 3.96 -19.59
CA LEU A 57 11.96 3.79 -18.85
C LEU A 57 12.25 4.01 -17.37
N ASP A 58 11.83 5.16 -16.85
CA ASP A 58 11.91 5.46 -15.42
C ASP A 58 10.63 4.99 -14.74
N PHE A 59 10.77 4.30 -13.61
CA PHE A 59 9.63 3.84 -12.83
C PHE A 59 9.83 4.10 -11.33
N MET A 60 8.71 4.36 -10.65
CA MET A 60 8.62 4.49 -9.20
C MET A 60 7.44 3.67 -8.69
N LEU A 61 7.50 3.19 -7.46
CA LEU A 61 6.37 2.52 -6.82
C LEU A 61 5.38 3.55 -6.27
N HIS A 62 4.08 3.28 -6.41
CA HIS A 62 3.05 4.02 -5.71
C HIS A 62 3.00 3.61 -4.23
N SER A 63 2.55 4.52 -3.36
CA SER A 63 2.12 4.14 -2.00
C SER A 63 0.86 3.27 -2.09
N PRO A 64 0.75 2.17 -1.31
CA PRO A 64 1.65 1.73 -0.24
C PRO A 64 2.78 0.76 -0.67
N PHE A 65 2.88 0.42 -1.96
CA PHE A 65 3.85 -0.57 -2.46
C PHE A 65 5.31 -0.16 -2.23
N ASP A 66 5.61 1.14 -2.28
CA ASP A 66 6.95 1.66 -1.99
C ASP A 66 7.35 1.45 -0.52
N ALA A 67 6.39 1.58 0.41
CA ALA A 67 6.57 1.30 1.82
C ALA A 67 6.82 -0.20 2.07
N PHE A 68 6.09 -1.08 1.36
CA PHE A 68 6.30 -2.53 1.46
C PHE A 68 7.71 -2.97 1.05
N VAL A 69 8.28 -2.40 -0.02
CA VAL A 69 9.66 -2.69 -0.42
C VAL A 69 10.68 -2.15 0.59
N LYS A 70 10.34 -1.04 1.27
CA LYS A 70 11.15 -0.46 2.33
C LYS A 70 10.96 -1.15 3.69
N LEU A 71 10.05 -2.14 3.81
CA LEU A 71 9.73 -2.80 5.08
C LEU A 71 10.96 -3.41 5.78
N SER A 72 11.90 -3.96 5.02
CA SER A 72 13.13 -4.53 5.55
C SER A 72 14.08 -3.50 6.20
N LYS A 73 13.82 -2.20 6.04
CA LYS A 73 14.63 -1.09 6.58
C LYS A 73 13.95 -0.38 7.75
N ILE A 74 12.89 -0.97 8.28
CA ILE A 74 12.05 -0.39 9.32
C ILE A 74 12.57 -0.79 10.70
N GLU A 75 13.68 -0.19 11.10
CA GLU A 75 14.00 -0.06 12.53
C GLU A 75 13.21 1.11 13.15
N LYS A 76 12.48 1.89 12.33
CA LYS A 76 11.85 3.18 12.70
C LYS A 76 10.32 3.20 12.76
N TRP A 77 9.63 2.07 12.57
CA TRP A 77 8.18 1.98 12.87
C TRP A 77 7.91 1.51 14.30
N LEU A 78 8.90 1.67 15.20
CA LEU A 78 8.49 1.84 16.59
C LEU A 78 7.47 2.99 16.59
N PRO A 79 6.30 2.82 17.24
CA PRO A 79 5.37 3.91 17.38
C PRO A 79 6.17 5.11 17.86
N GLY A 80 5.96 6.27 17.23
CA GLY A 80 6.48 7.52 17.78
C GLY A 80 6.10 7.61 19.27
N PRO A 81 6.78 8.46 20.05
CA PRO A 81 6.48 8.62 21.47
C PRO A 81 4.97 8.61 21.68
N ASP A 82 4.50 7.72 22.58
CA ASP A 82 3.07 7.55 22.88
C ASP A 82 2.41 8.92 22.96
N SER A 83 1.32 9.14 22.24
CA SER A 83 0.62 10.43 22.28
C SER A 83 0.15 10.78 23.70
N ASN A 84 0.16 9.80 24.61
CA ASN A 84 0.01 9.95 26.06
C ASN A 84 1.35 9.83 26.82
N GLN A 85 2.39 10.56 26.42
CA GLN A 85 3.62 10.64 27.21
C GLN A 85 3.30 11.14 28.62
N ARG A 86 3.54 10.30 29.64
CA ARG A 86 3.43 10.74 31.03
C ARG A 86 4.59 11.70 31.33
N PRO A 87 4.37 12.75 32.15
CA PRO A 87 5.47 13.58 32.62
C PRO A 87 6.49 12.71 33.33
N ASN A 88 7.76 12.84 32.93
CA ASN A 88 8.86 12.25 33.69
C ASN A 88 8.92 12.98 35.03
N GLY A 89 8.78 12.24 36.13
CA GLY A 89 8.92 12.75 37.49
C GLY A 89 10.36 13.14 37.82
#